data_AF-A0A7W3SYS2-F1
#
_entry.id   AF-A0A7W3SYS2-F1
#
_cell.length_a   1.000
_cell.length_b   1.000
_cell.length_c   1.000
_cell.angle_alpha   90.00
_cell.angle_beta   90.00
_cell.angle_gamma   90.00
#
_symmetry.space_group_name_H-M   'P 1'
#
loop_
_entity.id
_entity.type
_entity.pdbx_description
1 polymer ?
#
loop_
_entity_poly.entity_id
_entity_poly.type
_entity_poly.pdbx_seq_one_letter_code
_entity_poly.pdbx_strand_id
1 'polypeptide(L)'
;MKKWAYIFGGFLLGAIVALSSQSTFAEVQSIVSGKEAMVDDASKTTSKIVDNGKTLTMYDTNDTKRVALGINDVADMSGFAFYGSDKNLKGQIYSLPKGFHIIAEDELLIRSFGQTTVQGDVVFEGNVKFKGTVDFSGAKVIGLK
;
A
#
# COMPACT_ATOMS: atom_id res chain seq x y z
N MET A 1 0.62 -22.93 23.12
CA MET A 1 1.12 -21.78 22.32
C MET A 1 0.67 -21.91 20.86
N LYS A 2 -0.50 -21.36 20.47
CA LYS A 2 -0.95 -21.25 19.07
C LYS A 2 -1.96 -20.09 18.95
N LYS A 3 -1.49 -18.85 18.73
CA LYS A 3 -2.35 -17.66 18.57
C LYS A 3 -1.90 -16.67 17.47
N TRP A 4 -1.01 -17.05 16.56
CA TRP A 4 -0.45 -16.14 15.54
C TRP A 4 -0.99 -16.31 14.11
N ALA A 5 -1.93 -17.23 13.86
CA ALA A 5 -2.43 -17.49 12.51
C ALA A 5 -3.49 -16.49 11.99
N TYR A 6 -4.00 -15.59 12.84
CA TYR A 6 -5.17 -14.76 12.51
C TYR A 6 -4.84 -13.33 12.04
N ILE A 7 -3.56 -12.92 12.03
CA ILE A 7 -3.17 -11.55 11.67
C ILE A 7 -2.71 -11.46 10.19
N PHE A 8 -2.19 -12.55 9.61
CA PHE A 8 -1.77 -12.55 8.19
C PHE A 8 -2.92 -12.74 7.19
N GLY A 9 -4.02 -13.39 7.59
CA GLY A 9 -5.17 -13.61 6.71
C GLY A 9 -6.03 -12.38 6.46
N GLY A 10 -6.07 -11.42 7.40
CA GLY A 10 -6.89 -10.21 7.29
C GLY A 10 -6.26 -9.11 6.42
N PHE A 11 -4.93 -9.01 6.41
CA PHE A 11 -4.22 -7.95 5.68
C PHE A 11 -4.05 -8.27 4.19
N LEU A 12 -3.97 -9.56 3.81
CA LEU A 12 -3.93 -9.99 2.41
C LEU A 12 -5.29 -9.82 1.70
N LEU A 13 -6.40 -9.86 2.45
CA LEU A 13 -7.77 -9.70 1.92
C LEU A 13 -8.14 -8.22 1.69
N GLY A 14 -7.59 -7.30 2.48
CA GLY A 14 -7.91 -5.86 2.38
C GLY A 14 -7.32 -5.20 1.13
N ALA A 15 -6.16 -5.66 0.67
CA ALA A 15 -5.49 -5.13 -0.54
C ALA A 15 -6.13 -5.61 -1.86
N ILE A 16 -7.03 -6.60 -1.80
CA ILE A 16 -7.76 -7.16 -2.95
C ILE A 16 -9.03 -6.34 -3.29
N VAL A 17 -9.58 -5.56 -2.35
CA VAL A 17 -10.97 -5.08 -2.45
C VAL A 17 -11.13 -3.63 -2.93
N ALA A 18 -10.07 -2.84 -3.08
CA ALA A 18 -10.20 -1.46 -3.55
C ALA A 18 -9.99 -1.31 -5.07
N LEU A 19 -10.91 -1.90 -5.84
CA LEU A 19 -11.57 -1.21 -6.96
C LEU A 19 -10.70 -0.73 -8.14
N SER A 20 -10.31 -1.64 -9.04
CA SER A 20 -10.47 -1.35 -10.48
C SER A 20 -10.60 -2.64 -11.29
N SER A 21 -11.78 -2.79 -11.91
CA SER A 21 -12.17 -3.80 -12.92
C SER A 21 -12.50 -5.21 -12.42
N GLN A 22 -13.79 -5.45 -12.18
CA GLN A 22 -14.36 -6.79 -11.91
C GLN A 22 -14.08 -7.81 -13.04
N SER A 23 -13.73 -7.39 -14.26
CA SER A 23 -13.41 -8.28 -15.38
C SER A 23 -12.02 -8.91 -15.30
N THR A 24 -11.02 -8.21 -14.76
CA THR A 24 -9.63 -8.71 -14.67
C THR A 24 -9.43 -9.69 -13.51
N PHE A 25 -10.35 -9.72 -12.54
CA PHE A 25 -10.30 -10.60 -11.37
C PHE A 25 -10.74 -12.04 -11.62
N ALA A 26 -11.60 -12.27 -12.62
CA ALA A 26 -11.99 -13.63 -13.02
C ALA A 26 -10.79 -14.43 -13.56
N GLU A 27 -9.83 -13.73 -14.17
CA GLU A 27 -8.63 -14.32 -14.77
C GLU A 27 -7.53 -14.59 -13.72
N VAL A 28 -7.43 -13.75 -12.69
CA VAL A 28 -6.46 -13.96 -11.59
C VAL A 28 -6.90 -15.10 -10.64
N GLN A 29 -8.20 -15.31 -10.45
CA GLN A 29 -8.74 -16.42 -9.66
C GLN A 29 -8.51 -17.81 -10.30
N SER A 30 -8.48 -17.92 -11.63
CA SER A 30 -8.20 -19.20 -12.30
C SER A 30 -6.73 -19.61 -12.13
N ILE A 31 -5.81 -18.64 -12.17
CA ILE A 31 -4.36 -18.85 -12.02
C ILE A 31 -3.98 -19.30 -10.60
N VAL A 32 -4.64 -18.76 -9.57
CA VAL A 32 -4.33 -19.09 -8.16
C VAL A 32 -5.05 -20.35 -7.66
N SER A 33 -6.13 -20.79 -8.31
CA SER A 33 -6.89 -22.00 -7.92
C SER A 33 -6.39 -23.30 -8.58
N GLY A 34 -5.32 -23.26 -9.37
CA GLY A 34 -4.72 -24.44 -9.98
C GLY A 34 -5.60 -25.12 -11.04
N LYS A 35 -6.66 -24.46 -11.52
CA LYS A 35 -7.34 -24.88 -12.74
C LYS A 35 -6.67 -24.17 -13.91
N GLU A 36 -5.94 -24.93 -14.71
CA GLU A 36 -5.50 -24.50 -16.03
C GLU A 36 -6.72 -24.02 -16.82
N ALA A 37 -6.88 -22.70 -16.92
CA ALA A 37 -7.68 -22.12 -17.97
C ALA A 37 -6.93 -22.40 -19.27
N MET A 38 -7.51 -23.22 -20.14
CA MET A 38 -7.08 -23.27 -21.54
C MET A 38 -7.28 -21.87 -22.12
N VAL A 39 -6.19 -21.10 -22.19
CA VAL A 39 -6.17 -19.81 -22.86
C VAL A 39 -5.58 -20.05 -24.24
N ASP A 40 -6.45 -19.90 -25.22
CA ASP A 40 -6.15 -19.91 -26.65
C ASP A 40 -5.03 -18.92 -26.98
N ASP A 41 -4.20 -19.31 -27.94
CA ASP A 41 -2.89 -18.72 -28.26
C ASP A 41 -3.00 -17.36 -28.98
N ALA A 42 -3.33 -16.30 -28.24
CA ALA A 42 -3.32 -14.94 -28.75
C ALA A 42 -2.73 -13.93 -27.73
N SER A 43 -1.46 -13.57 -27.92
CA SER A 43 -0.78 -12.40 -27.35
C SER A 43 -0.87 -12.23 -25.82
N LYS A 44 -0.18 -13.09 -25.06
CA LYS A 44 -0.08 -12.98 -23.60
C LYS A 44 0.86 -11.85 -23.16
N THR A 45 0.33 -10.63 -23.10
CA THR A 45 0.95 -9.52 -22.38
C THR A 45 0.68 -9.72 -20.89
N THR A 46 1.58 -10.40 -20.17
CA THR A 46 1.39 -10.74 -18.75
C THR A 46 2.26 -9.87 -17.86
N SER A 47 1.71 -9.42 -16.72
CA SER A 47 2.48 -8.77 -15.66
C SER A 47 3.56 -9.71 -15.15
N LYS A 48 4.75 -9.18 -14.81
CA LYS A 48 5.88 -9.99 -14.36
C LYS A 48 6.43 -9.54 -13.01
N ILE A 49 7.00 -10.49 -12.27
CA ILE A 49 7.73 -10.27 -11.02
C ILE A 49 9.20 -10.60 -11.26
N VAL A 50 10.10 -9.71 -10.85
CA VAL A 50 11.55 -9.88 -10.95
C VAL A 50 12.15 -9.84 -9.55
N ASP A 51 12.87 -10.89 -9.19
CA ASP A 51 13.70 -10.97 -7.98
C ASP A 51 15.18 -10.84 -8.37
N ASN A 52 15.92 -9.99 -7.66
CA ASN A 52 17.36 -9.80 -7.85
C ASN A 52 18.17 -10.02 -6.55
N GLY A 53 17.58 -10.69 -5.56
CA GLY A 53 18.20 -11.01 -4.28
C GLY A 53 18.14 -9.90 -3.22
N LYS A 54 17.97 -8.63 -3.63
CA LYS A 54 17.76 -7.49 -2.71
C LYS A 54 16.41 -6.82 -2.86
N THR A 55 15.74 -7.03 -3.99
CA THR A 55 14.47 -6.41 -4.32
C THR A 55 13.56 -7.39 -5.04
N LEU A 56 12.27 -7.28 -4.74
CA LEU A 56 11.17 -7.89 -5.48
C LEU A 56 10.42 -6.78 -6.20
N THR A 57 10.45 -6.79 -7.53
CA THR A 57 9.83 -5.75 -8.36
C THR A 57 8.72 -6.32 -9.21
N MET A 58 7.53 -5.71 -9.14
CA MET A 58 6.39 -6.04 -9.98
C MET A 58 6.24 -5.04 -11.13
N TYR A 59 6.05 -5.56 -12.33
CA TYR A 59 5.81 -4.82 -13.56
C TYR A 59 4.42 -5.14 -14.10
N ASP A 60 3.78 -4.16 -14.74
CA ASP A 60 2.55 -4.40 -15.49
C ASP A 60 2.82 -5.01 -16.87
N THR A 61 1.76 -5.19 -17.65
CA THR A 61 1.80 -5.73 -19.01
C THR A 61 2.61 -4.86 -19.99
N ASN A 62 2.84 -3.59 -19.70
CA ASN A 62 3.63 -2.69 -20.54
C ASN A 62 5.09 -2.58 -20.06
N ASP A 63 5.57 -3.55 -19.28
CA ASP A 63 6.90 -3.53 -18.64
C ASP A 63 7.14 -2.26 -17.81
N THR A 64 6.08 -1.67 -17.26
CA THR A 64 6.18 -0.52 -16.37
C THR A 64 6.21 -0.98 -14.93
N LYS A 65 7.25 -0.57 -14.20
CA LYS A 65 7.41 -0.84 -12.76
C LYS A 65 6.23 -0.25 -12.01
N ARG A 66 5.59 -1.05 -11.15
CA ARG A 66 4.43 -0.63 -10.33
C ARG A 66 4.74 -0.63 -8.85
N VAL A 67 5.38 -1.69 -8.38
CA VAL A 67 5.73 -1.85 -6.97
C VAL A 67 7.12 -2.44 -6.87
N ALA A 68 7.93 -1.91 -5.96
CA ALA A 68 9.18 -2.54 -5.56
C ALA A 68 9.21 -2.68 -4.05
N LEU A 69 9.46 -3.89 -3.56
CA LEU A 69 9.89 -4.17 -2.19
C LEU A 69 11.40 -4.34 -2.21
N GLY A 70 12.12 -3.72 -1.29
CA GLY A 70 13.57 -3.89 -1.26
C GLY A 70 14.24 -3.42 0.00
N ILE A 71 15.51 -3.82 0.12
CA ILE A 71 16.44 -3.38 1.16
C ILE A 71 17.56 -2.59 0.49
N ASN A 72 17.87 -1.44 1.06
CA ASN A 72 19.02 -0.62 0.70
C ASN A 72 19.96 -0.56 1.91
N ASP A 73 20.96 -1.43 1.92
CA ASP A 73 21.94 -1.54 3.01
C ASP A 73 22.75 -0.25 3.22
N VAL A 74 22.97 0.53 2.15
CA VAL A 74 23.75 1.78 2.21
C VAL A 74 22.98 2.88 2.94
N ALA A 75 21.65 2.91 2.75
CA ALA A 75 20.76 3.87 3.41
C ALA A 75 20.13 3.32 4.70
N ASP A 76 20.46 2.08 5.08
CA ASP A 76 19.82 1.31 6.16
C ASP A 76 18.28 1.36 6.09
N MET A 77 17.76 1.18 4.87
CA MET A 77 16.36 1.40 4.55
C MET A 77 15.74 0.12 4.01
N SER A 78 14.52 -0.19 4.44
CA SER A 78 13.71 -1.24 3.80
C SER A 78 12.27 -0.80 3.65
N GLY A 79 11.63 -1.16 2.54
CA GLY A 79 10.26 -0.72 2.29
C GLY A 79 9.71 -0.99 0.91
N PHE A 80 8.55 -0.37 0.67
CA PHE A 80 7.79 -0.40 -0.56
C PHE A 80 7.89 0.94 -1.28
N ALA A 81 8.10 0.90 -2.58
CA ALA A 81 7.99 2.06 -3.47
C ALA A 81 6.89 1.80 -4.50
N PHE A 82 6.01 2.78 -4.68
CA PHE A 82 4.86 2.73 -5.59
C PHE A 82 5.08 3.66 -6.76
N TYR A 83 4.85 3.18 -7.98
CA TYR A 83 5.12 3.91 -9.21
C TYR A 83 3.87 4.04 -10.07
N GLY A 84 3.73 5.20 -10.69
CA GLY A 84 2.64 5.52 -11.61
C GLY A 84 2.83 4.87 -12.98
N SER A 85 1.84 5.01 -13.86
CA SER A 85 1.95 4.57 -15.26
C SER A 85 2.97 5.40 -16.04
N ASP A 86 3.24 6.61 -15.56
CA ASP A 86 4.28 7.52 -16.01
C ASP A 86 5.69 7.13 -15.54
N LYS A 87 5.84 6.01 -14.79
CA LYS A 87 7.10 5.53 -14.19
C LYS A 87 7.65 6.43 -13.08
N ASN A 88 6.93 7.48 -12.69
CA ASN A 88 7.33 8.34 -11.58
C ASN A 88 6.96 7.71 -10.24
N LEU A 89 7.75 8.00 -9.21
CA LEU A 89 7.50 7.54 -7.85
C LEU A 89 6.30 8.30 -7.27
N LYS A 90 5.24 7.58 -6.89
CA LYS A 90 4.02 8.16 -6.31
C LYS A 90 3.98 8.12 -4.79
N GLY A 91 4.79 7.27 -4.17
CA GLY A 91 4.85 7.18 -2.71
C GLY A 91 5.72 6.04 -2.24
N GLN A 92 6.01 6.05 -0.94
CA GLN A 92 6.81 5.03 -0.28
C GLN A 92 6.30 4.73 1.12
N ILE A 93 6.46 3.48 1.54
CA ILE A 93 6.30 3.04 2.92
C ILE A 93 7.60 2.37 3.31
N TYR A 94 8.38 2.96 4.21
CA TYR A 94 9.72 2.48 4.50
C TYR A 94 10.10 2.65 5.96
N SER A 95 11.07 1.86 6.38
CA SER A 95 11.71 1.93 7.69
C SER A 95 13.14 2.41 7.55
N LEU A 96 13.57 3.14 8.57
CA LEU A 96 14.95 3.54 8.88
C LEU A 96 15.22 3.17 10.35
N PRO A 97 16.48 3.17 10.83
CA PRO A 97 16.80 2.77 12.20
C PRO A 97 16.07 3.55 13.29
N LYS A 98 15.63 4.78 12.98
CA LYS A 98 14.98 5.69 13.92
C LYS A 98 13.52 5.99 13.58
N GLY A 99 12.93 5.31 12.59
CA GLY A 99 11.60 5.68 12.16
C GLY A 99 10.95 4.76 11.14
N PHE A 100 9.63 4.83 11.11
CA PHE A 100 8.80 4.28 10.05
C PHE A 100 8.08 5.43 9.37
N HIS A 101 8.13 5.45 8.05
CA HIS A 101 7.74 6.59 7.24
C HIS A 101 6.74 6.15 6.17
N ILE A 102 5.70 6.97 5.99
CA ILE A 102 4.75 6.89 4.89
C ILE A 102 4.79 8.23 4.18
N ILE A 103 5.07 8.24 2.89
CA ILE A 103 5.12 9.45 2.07
C ILE A 103 4.35 9.24 0.76
N ALA A 104 3.77 10.32 0.25
CA ALA A 104 3.13 10.39 -1.05
C ALA A 104 3.71 11.59 -1.83
N GLU A 105 3.74 11.49 -3.16
CA GLU A 105 4.21 12.57 -4.05
C GLU A 105 3.25 13.76 -4.03
N ASP A 106 1.95 13.51 -4.21
CA ASP A 106 0.92 14.57 -4.31
C ASP A 106 -0.04 14.57 -3.10
N GLU A 107 -0.78 13.48 -2.89
CA GLU A 107 -1.80 13.36 -1.84
C GLU A 107 -1.68 12.01 -1.11
N LEU A 108 -1.75 12.05 0.22
CA LEU A 108 -1.92 10.86 1.06
C LEU A 108 -3.36 10.80 1.59
N LEU A 109 -4.15 9.86 1.07
CA LEU A 109 -5.50 9.59 1.56
C LEU A 109 -5.49 8.40 2.53
N ILE A 110 -5.82 8.66 3.80
CA ILE A 110 -6.13 7.62 4.79
C ILE A 110 -7.64 7.58 4.98
N ARG A 111 -8.27 6.48 4.53
CA ARG A 111 -9.72 6.27 4.63
C ARG A 111 -10.03 5.07 5.50
N SER A 112 -10.95 5.22 6.44
CA SER A 112 -11.52 4.13 7.24
C SER A 112 -13.04 4.18 7.16
N PHE A 113 -13.67 3.00 7.13
CA PHE A 113 -15.13 2.86 7.25
C PHE A 113 -15.60 2.82 8.71
N GLY A 114 -14.67 2.73 9.66
CA GLY A 114 -14.95 2.71 11.09
C GLY A 114 -14.12 3.72 11.86
N GLN A 115 -13.95 3.49 13.15
CA GLN A 115 -13.11 4.32 14.00
C GLN A 115 -11.63 4.22 13.56
N THR A 116 -10.95 5.37 13.52
CA THR A 116 -9.49 5.45 13.39
C THR A 116 -8.92 6.01 14.68
N THR A 117 -7.94 5.33 15.25
CA THR A 117 -7.25 5.77 16.48
C THR A 117 -5.78 5.97 16.16
N VAL A 118 -5.26 7.14 16.52
CA VAL A 118 -3.82 7.45 16.48
C VAL A 118 -3.37 7.66 17.93
N GLN A 119 -2.26 7.04 18.33
CA GLN A 119 -1.75 7.09 19.70
C GLN A 119 -0.32 7.65 19.72
N GLY A 120 0.03 8.30 20.82
CA GLY A 120 1.29 9.02 20.98
C GLY A 120 1.18 10.49 20.57
N ASP A 121 2.33 11.14 20.44
CA ASP A 121 2.39 12.52 20.01
C ASP A 121 2.11 12.62 18.51
N VAL A 122 1.06 13.36 18.15
CA VAL A 122 0.68 13.62 16.76
C VAL A 122 0.89 15.09 16.47
N VAL A 123 1.77 15.36 15.51
CA VAL A 123 2.06 16.72 15.04
C VAL A 123 1.49 16.87 13.63
N PHE A 124 0.62 17.86 13.45
CA PHE A 124 0.17 18.30 12.14
C PHE A 124 0.82 19.65 11.84
N GLU A 125 1.57 19.73 10.75
CA GLU A 125 2.18 20.97 10.28
C GLU A 125 1.35 21.59 9.14
N GLY A 126 1.27 22.91 9.11
CA GLY A 126 0.47 23.65 8.12
C GLY A 126 -1.02 23.77 8.49
N ASN A 127 -1.87 23.90 7.48
CA ASN A 127 -3.31 24.14 7.68
C ASN A 127 -4.08 22.83 7.89
N VAL A 128 -4.61 22.62 9.09
CA VAL A 128 -5.50 21.49 9.39
C VAL A 128 -6.96 21.94 9.23
N LYS A 129 -7.74 21.18 8.45
CA LYS A 129 -9.17 21.43 8.25
C LYS A 129 -9.98 20.22 8.65
N PHE A 130 -10.94 20.43 9.55
CA PHE A 130 -11.92 19.42 9.91
C PHE A 130 -13.25 19.73 9.21
N LYS A 131 -13.93 18.69 8.71
CA LYS A 131 -15.27 18.79 8.15
C LYS A 131 -16.25 18.02 9.02
N GLY A 132 -17.36 18.65 9.39
CA GLY A 132 -18.36 18.07 10.30
C GLY A 132 -18.10 18.43 11.76
N THR A 133 -18.63 17.62 12.68
CA THR A 133 -18.49 17.85 14.12
C THR A 133 -17.14 17.34 14.61
N VAL A 134 -16.43 18.19 15.34
CA VAL A 134 -15.23 17.82 16.09
C VAL A 134 -15.52 18.00 17.57
N ASP A 135 -15.27 16.96 18.36
CA ASP A 135 -15.46 16.96 19.80
C ASP A 135 -14.12 17.05 20.53
N PHE A 136 -13.93 18.13 21.29
CA PHE A 136 -12.76 18.38 22.13
C PHE A 136 -13.08 18.30 23.63
N SER A 137 -14.23 17.73 24.03
CA SER A 137 -14.68 17.67 25.43
C SER A 137 -13.70 16.98 26.37
N GLY A 138 -12.88 16.05 25.85
CA GLY A 138 -11.78 15.39 26.58
C GLY A 138 -10.41 16.04 26.41
N ALA A 139 -10.29 17.16 25.70
CA ALA A 139 -9.00 17.75 25.33
C ALA A 139 -8.69 19.04 26.12
N LYS A 140 -7.42 19.22 26.49
CA LYS A 140 -6.88 20.52 26.90
C LYS A 140 -6.43 21.28 25.66
N VAL A 141 -7.22 22.25 25.22
CA VAL A 141 -6.90 23.04 24.04
C VAL A 141 -6.23 24.36 24.43
N ILE A 142 -5.12 24.70 23.78
CA ILE A 142 -4.35 25.93 23.99
C ILE A 142 -4.23 26.66 22.65
N GLY A 143 -4.38 27.98 22.64
CA GLY A 143 -4.12 28.79 21.44
C GLY A 143 -5.29 28.93 20.47
N LEU A 144 -6.49 28.44 20.82
CA LEU A 144 -7.72 28.88 20.14
C LEU A 144 -8.00 30.32 20.57
N LYS A 145 -8.00 31.25 19.62
CA LYS A 145 -8.53 32.60 19.78
C LYS A 145 -9.80 32.74 18.96
#